data_AF-A0A843GMH6-F1
#
_entry.id   AF-A0A843GMH6-F1
#
_cell.length_a   1.000
_cell.length_b   1.000
_cell.length_c   1.000
_cell.angle_alpha   90.00
_cell.angle_beta   90.00
_cell.angle_gamma   90.00
#
_symmetry.space_group_name_H-M   'P 1'
#
loop_
_entity.id
_entity.type
_entity.pdbx_description
1 polymer ?
#
loop_
_entity_poly.entity_id
_entity_poly.type
_entity_poly.pdbx_seq_one_letter_code
_entity_poly.pdbx_strand_id
1 'polypeptide(L)'
;MKNIYLISEENHGTIGAAESYQGIIHFLITEGWLEDDYVIDWATNTTINTVLGDNWNEEILKEDIDWFKETFDGCFYIHLIKCYE
;
A
#
# COMPACT_ATOMS: atom_id res chain seq x y z
N MET A 1 23.54 5.33 -1.06
CA MET A 1 22.29 6.04 -0.72
C MET A 1 21.15 5.06 -0.88
N LYS A 2 20.49 4.74 0.22
CA LYS A 2 19.44 3.73 0.27
C LYS A 2 18.09 4.41 0.44
N ASN A 3 17.12 4.03 -0.39
CA ASN A 3 15.74 4.48 -0.27
C ASN A 3 14.99 3.52 0.64
N ILE A 4 14.36 4.05 1.68
CA ILE A 4 13.48 3.30 2.59
C ILE A 4 12.13 3.99 2.59
N TYR A 5 11.08 3.23 2.32
CA TYR A 5 9.70 3.66 2.42
C TYR A 5 9.18 3.27 3.80
N LEU A 6 8.81 4.27 4.61
CA LEU A 6 8.00 4.02 5.79
C LEU A 6 6.54 3.90 5.38
N ILE A 7 5.88 2.90 5.94
CA ILE A 7 4.48 2.57 5.69
C ILE A 7 3.71 2.93 6.96
N SER A 8 2.75 3.83 6.85
CA SER A 8 1.84 4.17 7.93
C SER A 8 0.40 3.86 7.54
N GLU A 9 -0.43 3.52 8.51
CA GLU A 9 -1.88 3.40 8.38
C GLU A 9 -2.54 4.48 9.24
N GLU A 10 -3.66 5.04 8.78
CA GLU A 10 -4.32 6.23 9.35
C GLU A 10 -4.55 6.13 10.87
N ASN A 11 -4.95 4.96 11.37
CA ASN A 11 -5.31 4.75 12.76
C ASN A 11 -4.16 4.17 13.62
N HIS A 12 -3.17 3.52 13.00
CA HIS A 12 -2.11 2.79 13.70
C HIS A 12 -0.74 3.48 13.64
N GLY A 13 -0.60 4.55 12.84
CA GLY A 13 0.69 5.21 12.63
C GLY A 13 1.63 4.36 11.79
N THR A 14 2.95 4.43 12.04
CA THR A 14 3.93 3.64 11.27
C THR A 14 3.85 2.17 11.62
N ILE A 15 3.46 1.36 10.64
CA ILE A 15 3.26 -0.09 10.76
C ILE A 15 4.44 -0.89 10.22
N GLY A 16 5.22 -0.33 9.29
CA GLY A 16 6.32 -1.07 8.65
C GLY A 16 7.25 -0.21 7.81
N ALA A 17 8.21 -0.87 7.18
CA ALA A 17 9.15 -0.26 6.25
C ALA A 17 9.55 -1.23 5.14
N ALA A 18 9.79 -0.71 3.94
CA ALA A 18 10.20 -1.48 2.78
C ALA A 18 11.21 -0.70 1.92
N GLU A 19 11.98 -1.40 1.08
CA GLU A 19 13.02 -0.78 0.23
C GLU A 19 12.53 -0.51 -1.20
N SER A 20 11.34 -1.00 -1.55
CA SER A 20 10.74 -0.87 -2.88
C SER A 20 9.21 -0.88 -2.77
N TYR A 21 8.54 -0.46 -3.84
CA TYR A 21 7.08 -0.54 -3.93
C TYR A 21 6.57 -1.98 -3.77
N GLN A 22 7.17 -2.93 -4.46
CA GLN A 22 6.82 -4.35 -4.31
C GLN A 22 7.02 -4.85 -2.88
N GLY A 23 8.04 -4.34 -2.18
CA GLY A 23 8.24 -4.62 -0.76
C GLY A 23 7.13 -4.07 0.13
N ILE A 24 6.58 -2.89 -0.19
CA ILE A 24 5.42 -2.32 0.51
C ILE A 24 4.22 -3.24 0.36
N ILE A 25 3.89 -3.60 -0.89
CA ILE A 25 2.73 -4.46 -1.18
C ILE A 25 2.87 -5.82 -0.51
N HIS A 26 4.03 -6.47 -0.64
CA HIS A 26 4.25 -7.76 0.03
C HIS A 26 4.12 -7.68 1.55
N PHE A 27 4.64 -6.61 2.17
CA PHE A 27 4.48 -6.39 3.61
C PHE A 27 2.99 -6.27 3.98
N LEU A 28 2.25 -5.41 3.29
CA LEU A 28 0.84 -5.16 3.59
C LEU A 28 -0.01 -6.43 3.46
N ILE A 29 0.24 -7.25 2.44
CA ILE A 29 -0.48 -8.52 2.24
C ILE A 29 -0.08 -9.55 3.30
N THR A 30 1.23 -9.72 3.53
CA THR A 30 1.72 -10.79 4.43
C THR A 30 1.32 -10.55 5.88
N GLU A 31 1.29 -9.28 6.31
CA GLU A 31 0.92 -8.88 7.66
C GLU A 31 -0.60 -8.67 7.82
N GLY A 32 -1.41 -8.91 6.78
CA GLY A 32 -2.88 -8.80 6.84
C GLY A 32 -3.41 -7.37 6.92
N TRP A 33 -2.63 -6.38 6.48
CA TRP A 33 -3.11 -5.00 6.35
C TRP A 33 -3.91 -4.79 5.06
N LEU A 34 -3.63 -5.57 4.01
CA LEU A 34 -4.28 -5.48 2.71
C LEU A 34 -4.79 -6.86 2.29
N GLU A 35 -6.11 -7.01 2.23
CA GLU A 35 -6.81 -8.27 1.99
C GLU A 35 -7.83 -8.13 0.83
N ASP A 36 -8.42 -9.24 0.38
CA ASP A 36 -9.29 -9.29 -0.80
C ASP A 36 -10.48 -8.32 -0.75
N ASP A 37 -11.08 -8.11 0.43
CA ASP A 37 -12.24 -7.25 0.63
C ASP A 37 -11.88 -5.87 1.21
N TYR A 38 -10.59 -5.49 1.16
CA TYR A 38 -10.15 -4.20 1.66
C TYR A 38 -10.92 -3.05 0.99
N VAL A 39 -11.60 -2.26 1.81
CA VAL A 39 -12.40 -1.11 1.36
C VAL A 39 -11.48 0.09 1.19
N ILE A 40 -11.36 0.53 -0.07
CA ILE A 40 -10.52 1.67 -0.47
C ILE A 40 -11.30 2.99 -0.36
N ASP A 41 -12.61 2.96 -0.65
CA ASP A 41 -13.49 4.11 -0.46
C ASP A 41 -14.78 3.69 0.25
N TRP A 42 -14.92 4.14 1.49
CA TRP A 42 -16.08 3.89 2.33
C TRP A 42 -17.36 4.60 1.88
N ALA A 43 -17.26 5.70 1.14
CA ALA A 43 -18.44 6.43 0.66
C ALA A 43 -19.16 5.68 -0.46
N THR A 44 -18.41 4.98 -1.31
CA THR A 44 -18.93 4.18 -2.43
C THR A 44 -18.91 2.68 -2.17
N ASN A 45 -18.31 2.24 -1.05
CA ASN A 45 -18.05 0.83 -0.74
C ASN A 45 -17.22 0.16 -1.85
N THR A 46 -16.25 0.90 -2.40
CA THR A 46 -15.30 0.40 -3.41
C THR A 46 -14.23 -0.41 -2.70
N THR A 47 -14.02 -1.64 -3.17
CA THR A 47 -12.99 -2.56 -2.65
C THR A 47 -11.87 -2.71 -3.66
N ILE A 48 -10.73 -3.22 -3.21
CA ILE A 48 -9.60 -3.52 -4.08
C ILE A 48 -9.97 -4.45 -5.24
N ASN A 49 -10.79 -5.47 -4.98
CA ASN A 49 -11.32 -6.38 -5.99
C ASN A 49 -12.18 -5.67 -7.04
N THR A 50 -12.94 -4.65 -6.66
CA THR A 50 -13.73 -3.88 -7.65
C THR A 50 -12.88 -3.00 -8.55
N VAL A 51 -11.68 -2.61 -8.10
CA VAL A 51 -10.75 -1.77 -8.86
C VAL A 51 -9.85 -2.62 -9.77
N LEU A 52 -9.28 -3.70 -9.24
CA LEU A 52 -8.24 -4.50 -9.90
C LEU A 52 -8.70 -5.91 -10.33
N GLY A 53 -9.91 -6.33 -9.94
CA GLY A 53 -10.45 -7.67 -10.21
C GLY A 53 -9.97 -8.74 -9.23
N ASP A 54 -10.40 -9.98 -9.44
CA ASP A 54 -10.14 -11.11 -8.52
C ASP A 54 -8.64 -11.45 -8.36
N ASN A 55 -7.80 -11.06 -9.31
CA ASN A 55 -6.34 -11.23 -9.26
C ASN A 55 -5.63 -9.95 -8.79
N TRP A 56 -6.30 -9.13 -7.97
CA TRP A 56 -5.80 -7.81 -7.55
C TRP A 56 -4.38 -7.86 -6.99
N ASN A 57 -4.01 -8.94 -6.30
CA ASN A 57 -2.71 -9.11 -5.66
C ASN A 57 -1.57 -9.20 -6.68
N GLU A 58 -1.83 -9.72 -7.88
CA GLU A 58 -0.89 -9.71 -9.00
C GLU A 58 -0.95 -8.40 -9.79
N GLU A 59 -2.14 -7.82 -9.95
CA GLU A 59 -2.34 -6.57 -10.70
C GLU A 59 -1.74 -5.36 -9.97
N ILE A 60 -1.91 -5.25 -8.65
CA ILE A 60 -1.39 -4.14 -7.86
C ILE A 60 0.15 -4.06 -7.94
N LEU A 61 0.84 -5.18 -8.13
CA LEU A 61 2.30 -5.20 -8.26
C LEU A 61 2.80 -4.60 -9.58
N LYS A 62 1.92 -4.42 -10.56
CA LYS A 62 2.23 -3.78 -11.86
C LYS A 62 2.06 -2.26 -11.82
N GLU A 63 1.36 -1.76 -10.82
CA GLU A 63 1.19 -0.33 -10.59
C GLU A 63 2.44 0.31 -9.99
N ASP A 64 2.40 1.64 -9.84
CA ASP A 64 3.47 2.38 -9.18
C ASP A 64 3.03 2.97 -7.83
N ILE A 65 4.00 3.56 -7.15
CA ILE A 65 3.81 4.14 -5.82
C ILE A 65 2.88 5.36 -5.82
N ASP A 66 2.77 6.08 -6.94
CA ASP A 66 1.95 7.28 -7.01
C ASP A 66 0.49 6.87 -7.21
N TRP A 67 0.21 5.90 -8.09
CA TRP A 67 -1.10 5.27 -8.18
C TRP A 67 -1.56 4.70 -6.83
N PHE A 68 -0.66 4.03 -6.11
CA PHE A 68 -0.98 3.48 -4.78
C PHE A 68 -1.38 4.58 -3.78
N LYS A 69 -0.62 5.68 -3.72
CA LYS A 69 -0.92 6.78 -2.80
C LYS A 69 -2.26 7.45 -3.13
N GLU A 70 -2.59 7.61 -4.41
CA GLU A 70 -3.86 8.19 -4.83
C GLU A 70 -5.03 7.26 -4.53
N THR A 71 -4.85 5.97 -4.80
CA THR A 71 -5.89 4.96 -4.61
C THR A 71 -6.18 4.76 -3.13
N PHE A 72 -5.15 4.61 -2.30
CA PHE A 72 -5.27 4.34 -0.86
C PHE A 72 -5.16 5.60 0.00
N ASP A 73 -5.46 6.78 -0.55
CA ASP A 73 -5.52 8.02 0.23
C ASP A 73 -6.56 7.89 1.35
N GLY A 74 -6.19 8.28 2.57
CA GLY A 74 -7.02 8.05 3.75
C GLY A 74 -6.90 6.65 4.37
N CYS A 75 -6.16 5.72 3.74
CA CYS A 75 -5.93 4.37 4.25
C CYS A 75 -4.46 4.18 4.64
N PHE A 76 -3.55 4.36 3.67
CA PHE A 76 -2.11 4.14 3.85
C PHE A 76 -1.30 5.35 3.40
N TYR A 77 -0.23 5.65 4.13
CA TYR A 77 0.69 6.74 3.84
C TYR A 77 2.12 6.24 3.67
N ILE A 78 2.72 6.58 2.54
CA ILE A 78 4.08 6.13 2.19
C ILE A 78 5.05 7.31 2.20
N HIS A 79 6.04 7.25 3.10
CA HIS A 79 7.07 8.28 3.25
C HIS A 79 8.45 7.78 2.80
N LEU A 80 9.08 8.47 1.85
CA LEU A 80 10.44 8.15 1.41
C LEU A 80 11.48 8.78 2.35
N ILE A 81 12.33 7.93 2.93
CA ILE A 81 13.53 8.30 3.66
C ILE A 81 14.76 7.93 2.82
N LYS A 82 15.67 8.89 2.67
CA LYS A 82 16.98 8.67 2.03
C LYS A 82 18.04 8.50 3.11
N CYS A 83 18.59 7.30 3.21
CA CYS A 83 19.68 6.99 4.12
C CYS A 83 21.04 7.12 3.42
N TYR A 84 21.96 7.78 4.10
CA TYR A 84 23.38 7.84 3.74
C TYR A 84 24.09 6.78 4.59
N GLU A 85 24.90 5.95 3.95
CA GLU A 85 25.80 5.01 4.64
C GLU A 85 27.04 5.75 5.12
#